data_AF-A0A924T602-F1
#
_entry.id   AF-A0A924T602-F1
#
_cell.length_a   1.000
_cell.length_b   1.000
_cell.length_c   1.000
_cell.angle_alpha   90.00
_cell.angle_beta   90.00
_cell.angle_gamma   90.00
#
_symmetry.space_group_name_H-M   'P 1'
#
loop_
_entity.id
_entity.type
_entity.pdbx_description
1 polymer ?
#
loop_
_entity_poly.entity_id
_entity_poly.type
_entity_poly.pdbx_seq_one_letter_code
_entity_poly.pdbx_strand_id
1 'polypeptide(L)'
;MMDKIIVAIHGIGSQLRSGTIRSVAHRFGDRSCPPLPVMPLGFFNIGNTAEVRVSRLDAKANDPLARIGFAEVFWADIPEQVVKANDTLEETKAWGRTVVSRAEAAYRDNVPDGQLKAQDFQLGVGIVEEIIETIDVMENLLAVAAKMGVFKFELAPLLRDYVGDVQLVTDFPFYREKILYRFHSALAQIVKAFKQLYPDHTPEIYIVAHSEGTVISFLGLLEALSGRAVTDPENTLSVAVPVDASWIDCVRGYMTIGSPIDKHIVLWPKLWKGLQLQSHLDGSGGVAFDTAGQTRLKLKQPIKWRNYYDYGDPIGFQLDAAVEFLHENGCQAFEFDTRRNDFGFSRYWLPGKAHNDYWQDPQVFGHFIEDVVLPTGKAVPPESSLFVDKVSTLIPYVLTFALHWAAVFVLYKAVTQVPDTQAAPVFDRLPLQIALLSGLLMSITVAARLPRLVKTNGIRWELAALLAFLLGAVPCMWYLPAGAADFFGDPFTGLLSWFDIRPALVGKTALVIAAFAIALSGWLVPRRPKIGRQVLIGFGTAVIAVIVVNRLADGSVQAPVWPVLLAGLAFLYLWWLGILLFDLTFVWHRYIRRSVAVQTLLQWTRHKDARPHSMMGMGRPKSQPGHPQ
;
A
#
# COMPACT_ATOMS: atom_id res chain seq x y z
N MET A 1 17.70 -36.79 -11.77
CA MET A 1 18.77 -35.77 -11.72
C MET A 1 18.13 -34.41 -11.52
N MET A 2 18.68 -33.57 -10.64
CA MET A 2 18.17 -32.21 -10.44
C MET A 2 18.65 -31.32 -11.57
N ASP A 3 17.76 -30.52 -12.16
CA ASP A 3 18.09 -29.62 -13.28
C ASP A 3 17.52 -28.20 -13.09
N LYS A 4 16.52 -28.03 -12.22
CA LYS A 4 15.90 -26.73 -11.92
C LYS A 4 16.12 -26.35 -10.47
N ILE A 5 16.29 -25.06 -10.19
CA ILE A 5 16.44 -24.51 -8.85
C ILE A 5 15.52 -23.29 -8.71
N ILE A 6 14.61 -23.34 -7.73
CA ILE A 6 13.79 -22.20 -7.34
C ILE A 6 14.53 -21.41 -6.28
N VAL A 7 14.70 -20.12 -6.51
CA VAL A 7 15.34 -19.19 -5.57
C VAL A 7 14.30 -18.21 -5.07
N ALA A 8 13.95 -18.32 -3.79
CA ALA A 8 13.02 -17.40 -3.15
C ALA A 8 13.74 -16.20 -2.56
N ILE A 9 13.16 -15.01 -2.74
CA ILE A 9 13.69 -13.75 -2.25
C ILE A 9 12.56 -13.06 -1.52
N HIS A 10 12.74 -12.92 -0.22
CA HIS A 10 11.72 -12.34 0.63
C HIS A 10 11.61 -10.83 0.42
N GLY A 11 10.45 -10.31 0.82
CA GLY A 11 10.18 -8.88 0.81
C GLY A 11 10.60 -8.21 2.11
N ILE A 12 9.91 -7.11 2.37
CA ILE A 12 10.11 -6.23 3.52
C ILE A 12 9.68 -6.88 4.84
N GLY A 13 10.25 -6.41 5.94
CA GLY A 13 9.84 -6.67 7.32
C GLY A 13 10.61 -7.82 7.97
N SER A 14 10.26 -8.14 9.21
CA SER A 14 10.90 -9.27 9.91
C SER A 14 10.52 -10.60 9.24
N GLN A 15 11.49 -11.21 8.58
CA GLN A 15 11.34 -12.49 7.90
C GLN A 15 12.06 -13.57 8.71
N LEU A 16 11.33 -14.64 9.02
CA LEU A 16 11.98 -15.83 9.56
C LEU A 16 12.84 -16.45 8.47
N ARG A 17 14.11 -16.71 8.81
CA ARG A 17 15.02 -17.44 7.95
C ARG A 17 14.42 -18.77 7.51
N SER A 18 14.53 -19.08 6.21
CA SER A 18 13.90 -20.21 5.55
C SER A 18 12.37 -20.20 5.50
N GLY A 19 11.71 -19.18 6.06
CA GLY A 19 10.25 -19.07 6.06
C GLY A 19 9.68 -18.84 4.67
N THR A 20 10.37 -18.04 3.86
CA THR A 20 9.93 -17.72 2.50
C THR A 20 10.10 -18.91 1.57
N ILE A 21 11.29 -19.52 1.54
CA ILE A 21 11.50 -20.72 0.70
C ILE A 21 10.63 -21.90 1.13
N ARG A 22 10.34 -22.07 2.43
CA ARG A 22 9.38 -23.09 2.89
C ARG A 22 7.99 -22.86 2.28
N SER A 23 7.54 -21.60 2.24
CA SER A 23 6.23 -21.24 1.70
C SER A 23 6.17 -21.51 0.20
N VAL A 24 7.22 -21.17 -0.54
CA VAL A 24 7.36 -21.50 -1.97
C VAL A 24 7.37 -23.02 -2.18
N ALA A 25 8.20 -23.75 -1.46
CA ALA A 25 8.32 -25.20 -1.58
C ALA A 25 7.00 -25.92 -1.26
N HIS A 26 6.23 -25.42 -0.30
CA HIS A 26 4.88 -25.89 -0.02
C HIS A 26 3.94 -25.70 -1.22
N ARG A 27 3.94 -24.53 -1.87
CA ARG A 27 3.11 -24.27 -3.05
C ARG A 27 3.45 -25.19 -4.22
N PHE A 28 4.72 -25.55 -4.38
CA PHE A 28 5.15 -26.57 -5.33
C PHE A 28 4.69 -27.97 -4.91
N GLY A 29 4.91 -28.35 -3.64
CA GLY A 29 4.52 -29.66 -3.09
C GLY A 29 3.01 -29.95 -3.16
N ASP A 30 2.17 -28.91 -3.07
CA ASP A 30 0.72 -29.01 -3.27
C ASP A 30 0.32 -29.49 -4.67
N ARG A 31 1.25 -29.45 -5.64
CA ARG A 31 1.02 -29.89 -7.04
C ARG A 31 1.36 -31.36 -7.28
N SER A 32 2.00 -32.04 -6.33
CA SER A 32 2.21 -33.48 -6.41
C SER A 32 0.92 -34.26 -6.19
N CYS A 33 0.88 -35.50 -6.69
CA CYS A 33 -0.24 -36.42 -6.44
C CYS A 33 0.29 -37.71 -5.81
N PRO A 34 0.07 -37.93 -4.50
CA PRO A 34 -0.55 -37.01 -3.52
C PRO A 34 0.33 -35.79 -3.20
N PRO A 35 -0.22 -34.71 -2.60
CA PRO A 35 0.55 -33.57 -2.14
C PRO A 35 1.69 -33.98 -1.19
N LEU A 36 2.85 -33.31 -1.31
CA LEU A 36 4.00 -33.57 -0.45
C LEU A 36 3.81 -32.97 0.95
N PRO A 37 4.39 -33.57 1.99
CA PRO A 37 4.29 -33.03 3.35
C PRO A 37 4.98 -31.68 3.48
N VAL A 38 4.44 -30.83 4.37
CA VAL A 38 5.04 -29.54 4.71
C VAL A 38 6.38 -29.76 5.42
N MET A 39 7.46 -29.22 4.85
CA MET A 39 8.78 -29.33 5.43
C MET A 39 9.00 -28.33 6.58
N PRO A 40 9.61 -28.72 7.71
CA PRO A 40 9.94 -27.79 8.79
C PRO A 40 11.02 -26.78 8.36
N LEU A 41 11.14 -25.65 9.05
CA LEU A 41 12.17 -24.62 8.72
C LEU A 41 13.59 -25.20 8.70
N GLY A 42 13.90 -26.07 9.67
CA GLY A 42 15.20 -26.75 9.75
C GLY A 42 15.50 -27.70 8.58
N PHE A 43 14.53 -28.03 7.73
CA PHE A 43 14.79 -28.78 6.51
C PHE A 43 15.64 -27.98 5.51
N PHE A 44 15.37 -26.68 5.41
CA PHE A 44 16.07 -25.78 4.51
C PHE A 44 17.35 -25.20 5.12
N ASN A 45 17.75 -25.68 6.32
CA ASN A 45 18.76 -25.11 7.21
C ASN A 45 19.90 -24.44 6.44
N ILE A 46 19.86 -23.11 6.46
CA ILE A 46 20.87 -22.22 5.93
C ILE A 46 21.85 -22.01 7.09
N GLY A 47 23.10 -22.46 6.93
CA GLY A 47 24.13 -22.40 7.97
C GLY A 47 24.44 -20.98 8.44
N ASN A 48 25.61 -20.45 8.09
CA ASN A 48 25.95 -19.05 8.43
C ASN A 48 25.08 -18.04 7.64
N THR A 49 25.00 -16.78 8.09
CA THR A 49 24.19 -15.70 7.47
C THR A 49 24.44 -15.52 5.96
N ALA A 50 25.64 -15.86 5.48
CA ALA A 50 26.06 -15.72 4.08
C ALA A 50 26.06 -17.01 3.26
N GLU A 51 25.79 -18.17 3.86
CA GLU A 51 25.78 -19.45 3.14
C GLU A 51 24.42 -19.68 2.48
N VAL A 52 24.40 -20.36 1.34
CA VAL A 52 23.16 -20.78 0.68
C VAL A 52 23.17 -22.28 0.43
N ARG A 53 22.06 -22.94 0.74
CA ARG A 53 21.87 -24.38 0.55
C ARG A 53 20.71 -24.66 -0.37
N VAL A 54 20.93 -25.53 -1.35
CA VAL A 54 19.87 -26.07 -2.20
C VAL A 54 19.29 -27.32 -1.54
N SER A 55 18.00 -27.27 -1.21
CA SER A 55 17.25 -28.37 -0.60
C SER A 55 16.33 -29.01 -1.65
N ARG A 56 16.09 -30.31 -1.58
CA ARG A 56 15.18 -31.03 -2.49
C ARG A 56 14.05 -31.63 -1.69
N LEU A 57 12.82 -31.52 -2.19
CA LEU A 57 11.67 -32.16 -1.55
C LEU A 57 11.77 -33.69 -1.66
N ASP A 58 11.19 -34.40 -0.69
CA ASP A 58 11.11 -35.88 -0.66
C ASP A 58 10.05 -36.41 -1.65
N ALA A 59 10.18 -36.03 -2.91
CA ALA A 59 9.31 -36.46 -4.00
C ALA A 59 9.78 -37.80 -4.58
N LYS A 60 8.83 -38.63 -5.03
CA LYS A 60 9.14 -39.89 -5.73
C LYS A 60 9.91 -39.61 -7.02
N ALA A 61 10.75 -40.55 -7.47
CA ALA A 61 11.60 -40.34 -8.64
C ALA A 61 10.85 -40.01 -9.95
N ASN A 62 9.59 -40.41 -10.08
CA ASN A 62 8.71 -40.12 -11.22
C ASN A 62 7.97 -38.79 -11.10
N ASP A 63 8.02 -38.12 -9.95
CA ASP A 63 7.41 -36.81 -9.75
C ASP A 63 8.32 -35.72 -10.35
N PRO A 64 7.78 -34.78 -11.16
CA PRO A 64 8.55 -33.66 -11.69
C PRO A 64 9.32 -32.86 -10.63
N LEU A 65 8.76 -32.75 -9.41
CA LEU A 65 9.38 -32.03 -8.29
C LEU A 65 10.66 -32.70 -7.78
N ALA A 66 10.86 -34.00 -8.04
CA ALA A 66 12.10 -34.68 -7.67
C ALA A 66 13.33 -34.08 -8.37
N ARG A 67 13.13 -33.34 -9.47
CA ARG A 67 14.19 -32.68 -10.24
C ARG A 67 14.39 -31.21 -9.86
N ILE A 68 13.63 -30.70 -8.89
CA ILE A 68 13.63 -29.29 -8.50
C ILE A 68 14.32 -29.12 -7.14
N GLY A 69 15.30 -28.23 -7.08
CA GLY A 69 15.92 -27.73 -5.86
C GLY A 69 15.29 -26.41 -5.40
N PHE A 70 15.43 -26.10 -4.12
CA PHE A 70 14.87 -24.92 -3.46
C PHE A 70 15.96 -24.24 -2.63
N ALA A 71 16.15 -22.95 -2.85
CA ALA A 71 17.12 -22.12 -2.14
C ALA A 71 16.53 -20.74 -1.82
N GLU A 72 17.13 -20.04 -0.86
CA GLU A 72 16.67 -18.72 -0.43
C GLU A 72 17.83 -17.72 -0.48
N VAL A 73 17.56 -16.50 -0.95
CA VAL A 73 18.42 -15.35 -0.70
C VAL A 73 17.84 -14.61 0.49
N PHE A 74 18.51 -14.73 1.64
CA PHE A 74 18.10 -14.09 2.88
C PHE A 74 18.90 -12.81 3.12
N TRP A 75 18.23 -11.67 3.21
CA TRP A 75 18.85 -10.35 3.39
C TRP A 75 18.27 -9.54 4.56
N ALA A 76 17.18 -10.00 5.20
CA ALA A 76 16.50 -9.28 6.28
C ALA A 76 17.37 -9.04 7.54
N ASP A 77 18.43 -9.81 7.77
CA ASP A 77 19.35 -9.55 8.88
C ASP A 77 20.12 -8.23 8.72
N ILE A 78 20.30 -7.73 7.50
CA ILE A 78 20.98 -6.44 7.26
C ILE A 78 20.14 -5.28 7.83
N PRO A 79 18.89 -5.05 7.39
CA PRO A 79 18.08 -3.99 7.97
C PRO A 79 17.78 -4.21 9.45
N GLU A 80 17.55 -5.45 9.90
CA GLU A 80 17.35 -5.73 11.34
C GLU A 80 18.53 -5.28 12.21
N GLN A 81 19.76 -5.40 11.72
CA GLN A 81 20.95 -4.89 12.42
C GLN A 81 20.95 -3.36 12.50
N VAL A 82 20.58 -2.68 11.42
CA VAL A 82 20.53 -1.21 11.37
C VAL A 82 19.42 -0.66 12.26
N VAL A 83 18.23 -1.27 12.23
CA VAL A 83 17.11 -0.90 13.10
C VAL A 83 17.50 -1.08 14.57
N LYS A 84 18.23 -2.14 14.93
CA LYS A 84 18.75 -2.36 16.29
C LYS A 84 19.80 -1.32 16.71
N ALA A 85 20.59 -0.80 15.78
CA ALA A 85 21.56 0.27 16.06
C ALA A 85 20.89 1.62 16.35
N ASN A 86 19.72 1.88 15.77
CA ASN A 86 18.85 3.04 16.03
C ASN A 86 19.53 4.43 15.83
N ASP A 87 20.59 4.50 15.05
CA ASP A 87 21.39 5.72 14.80
C ASP A 87 21.47 6.12 13.32
N THR A 88 21.01 5.25 12.41
CA THR A 88 21.25 5.40 10.97
C THR A 88 20.01 5.80 10.18
N LEU A 89 18.82 5.29 10.52
CA LEU A 89 17.59 5.54 9.75
C LEU A 89 17.01 6.93 10.03
N GLU A 90 16.41 7.55 9.00
CA GLU A 90 15.73 8.84 9.20
C GLU A 90 14.36 8.61 9.84
N GLU A 91 13.90 9.61 10.59
CA GLU A 91 12.53 9.60 11.10
C GLU A 91 11.52 9.63 9.93
N THR A 92 10.46 8.85 10.03
CA THR A 92 9.53 8.57 8.91
C THR A 92 8.90 9.82 8.32
N LYS A 93 8.55 10.84 9.13
CA LYS A 93 8.02 12.12 8.61
C LYS A 93 9.10 12.91 7.89
N ALA A 94 10.32 12.99 8.43
CA ALA A 94 11.45 13.60 7.76
C ALA A 94 11.73 12.94 6.41
N TRP A 95 11.82 11.61 6.36
CA TRP A 95 12.03 10.88 5.11
C TRP A 95 10.87 11.07 4.13
N GLY A 96 9.61 11.02 4.61
CA GLY A 96 8.43 11.29 3.79
C GLY A 96 8.45 12.65 3.08
N ARG A 97 8.99 13.70 3.74
CA ARG A 97 9.21 15.01 3.11
C ARG A 97 10.20 14.93 1.96
N THR A 98 11.27 14.15 2.11
CA THR A 98 12.27 13.96 1.05
C THR A 98 11.66 13.28 -0.18
N VAL A 99 10.72 12.34 0.00
CA VAL A 99 10.01 11.69 -1.12
C VAL A 99 9.16 12.70 -1.90
N VAL A 100 8.40 13.55 -1.21
CA VAL A 100 7.62 14.61 -1.89
C VAL A 100 8.53 15.63 -2.57
N SER A 101 9.67 15.98 -1.97
CA SER A 101 10.66 16.87 -2.58
C SER A 101 11.29 16.27 -3.84
N ARG A 102 11.57 14.95 -3.86
CA ARG A 102 12.01 14.24 -5.08
C ARG A 102 10.94 14.29 -6.17
N ALA A 103 9.67 14.09 -5.80
CA ALA A 103 8.55 14.20 -6.73
C ALA A 103 8.41 15.62 -7.31
N GLU A 104 8.61 16.66 -6.48
CA GLU A 104 8.65 18.05 -6.94
C GLU A 104 9.80 18.29 -7.92
N ALA A 105 11.02 17.86 -7.58
CA ALA A 105 12.18 18.00 -8.45
C ALA A 105 11.95 17.29 -9.80
N ALA A 106 11.49 16.04 -9.77
CA ALA A 106 11.17 15.27 -10.97
C ALA A 106 10.10 15.97 -11.83
N TYR A 107 9.09 16.58 -11.22
CA TYR A 107 8.09 17.34 -11.95
C TYR A 107 8.67 18.60 -12.60
N ARG A 108 9.48 19.38 -11.87
CA ARG A 108 10.10 20.61 -12.37
C ARG A 108 11.06 20.35 -13.53
N ASP A 109 11.84 19.28 -13.43
CA ASP A 109 12.83 18.93 -14.43
C ASP A 109 12.17 18.43 -15.73
N ASN A 110 11.08 17.66 -15.61
CA ASN A 110 10.48 17.02 -16.77
C ASN A 110 9.27 17.76 -17.35
N VAL A 111 8.61 18.64 -16.59
CA VAL A 111 7.37 19.34 -17.01
C VAL A 111 7.52 20.85 -16.78
N PRO A 112 8.36 21.55 -17.57
CA PRO A 112 8.69 22.97 -17.32
C PRO A 112 7.47 23.89 -17.37
N ASP A 113 6.52 23.65 -18.28
CA ASP A 113 5.28 24.43 -18.42
C ASP A 113 4.10 23.85 -17.63
N GLY A 114 4.39 23.06 -16.60
CA GLY A 114 3.39 22.32 -15.86
C GLY A 114 2.51 23.18 -14.94
N GLN A 115 1.30 22.70 -14.63
CA GLN A 115 0.31 23.42 -13.81
C GLN A 115 0.52 23.34 -12.28
N LEU A 116 1.35 22.43 -11.77
CA LEU A 116 1.62 22.30 -10.33
C LEU A 116 2.60 23.39 -9.83
N LYS A 117 2.25 23.99 -8.70
CA LYS A 117 3.04 25.00 -7.99
C LYS A 117 3.71 24.38 -6.77
N ALA A 118 4.73 25.05 -6.22
CA ALA A 118 5.40 24.59 -5.00
C ALA A 118 4.42 24.39 -3.83
N GLN A 119 3.37 25.22 -3.77
CA GLN A 119 2.30 25.10 -2.77
C GLN A 119 1.53 23.77 -2.86
N ASP A 120 1.39 23.19 -4.06
CA ASP A 120 0.73 21.89 -4.24
C ASP A 120 1.59 20.75 -3.63
N PHE A 121 2.92 20.84 -3.75
CA PHE A 121 3.84 19.88 -3.13
C PHE A 121 3.92 20.06 -1.61
N GLN A 122 3.87 21.29 -1.11
CA GLN A 122 3.76 21.56 0.33
C GLN A 122 2.45 21.01 0.93
N LEU A 123 1.35 21.05 0.17
CA LEU A 123 0.12 20.36 0.55
C LEU A 123 0.34 18.84 0.62
N GLY A 124 1.03 18.27 -0.37
CA GLY A 124 1.43 16.86 -0.38
C GLY A 124 2.24 16.45 0.84
N VAL A 125 3.24 17.26 1.23
CA VAL A 125 4.01 17.08 2.48
C VAL A 125 3.08 17.03 3.69
N GLY A 126 2.17 18.00 3.81
CA GLY A 126 1.22 18.05 4.92
C GLY A 126 0.33 16.81 5.00
N ILE A 127 -0.11 16.27 3.84
CA ILE A 127 -0.93 15.05 3.78
C ILE A 127 -0.11 13.83 4.23
N VAL A 128 1.14 13.68 3.76
CA VAL A 128 2.02 12.57 4.16
C VAL A 128 2.26 12.60 5.68
N GLU A 129 2.54 13.77 6.24
CA GLU A 129 2.70 13.92 7.69
C GLU A 129 1.44 13.54 8.48
N GLU A 130 0.25 13.91 8.00
CA GLU A 130 -1.02 13.54 8.63
C GLU A 130 -1.27 12.04 8.58
N ILE A 131 -0.93 11.39 7.46
CA ILE A 131 -1.07 9.92 7.33
C ILE A 131 -0.12 9.22 8.30
N ILE A 132 1.13 9.66 8.42
CA ILE A 132 2.08 9.07 9.37
C ILE A 132 1.61 9.31 10.82
N GLU A 133 1.13 10.51 11.14
CA GLU A 133 0.55 10.79 12.46
C GLU A 133 -0.70 9.91 12.74
N THR A 134 -1.52 9.66 11.72
CA THR A 134 -2.68 8.76 11.84
C THR A 134 -2.27 7.36 12.24
N ILE A 135 -1.20 6.87 11.64
CA ILE A 135 -0.63 5.56 11.93
C ILE A 135 -0.16 5.51 13.40
N ASP A 136 0.58 6.52 13.86
CA ASP A 136 1.05 6.62 15.25
C ASP A 136 -0.13 6.57 16.25
N VAL A 137 -1.24 7.22 15.89
CA VAL A 137 -2.45 7.25 16.72
C VAL A 137 -3.16 5.89 16.72
N MET A 138 -3.29 5.27 15.55
CA MET A 138 -3.87 3.93 15.42
C MET A 138 -3.06 2.90 16.20
N GLU A 139 -1.73 3.02 16.24
CA GLU A 139 -0.87 2.16 17.07
C GLU A 139 -1.23 2.30 18.55
N ASN A 140 -1.28 3.53 19.08
CA ASN A 140 -1.62 3.77 20.48
C ASN A 140 -2.98 3.15 20.85
N LEU A 141 -3.95 3.22 19.94
CA LEU A 141 -5.26 2.59 20.12
C LEU A 141 -5.20 1.06 20.09
N LEU A 142 -4.46 0.49 19.15
CA LEU A 142 -4.27 -0.95 19.06
C LEU A 142 -3.51 -1.49 20.28
N ALA A 143 -2.57 -0.72 20.84
CA ALA A 143 -1.89 -1.08 22.09
C ALA A 143 -2.87 -1.11 23.27
N VAL A 144 -3.81 -0.17 23.36
CA VAL A 144 -4.89 -0.20 24.36
C VAL A 144 -5.80 -1.40 24.13
N ALA A 145 -6.22 -1.66 22.89
CA ALA A 145 -7.03 -2.83 22.54
C ALA A 145 -6.33 -4.16 22.87
N ALA A 146 -5.01 -4.24 22.64
CA ALA A 146 -4.19 -5.39 22.98
C ALA A 146 -4.10 -5.61 24.48
N LYS A 147 -3.92 -4.54 25.27
CA LYS A 147 -3.98 -4.59 26.74
C LYS A 147 -5.34 -5.05 27.26
N MET A 148 -6.42 -4.77 26.52
CA MET A 148 -7.77 -5.26 26.82
C MET A 148 -8.04 -6.69 26.31
N GLY A 149 -7.05 -7.36 25.70
CA GLY A 149 -7.19 -8.73 25.19
C GLY A 149 -8.08 -8.87 23.94
N VAL A 150 -8.42 -7.75 23.28
CA VAL A 150 -9.33 -7.76 22.12
C VAL A 150 -8.59 -8.16 20.84
N PHE A 151 -7.40 -7.60 20.60
CA PHE A 151 -6.66 -7.79 19.36
C PHE A 151 -5.19 -7.39 19.52
N LYS A 152 -4.24 -8.22 19.08
CA LYS A 152 -2.80 -7.89 19.06
C LYS A 152 -2.37 -7.61 17.62
N PHE A 153 -2.04 -6.36 17.30
CA PHE A 153 -1.53 -5.96 16.00
C PHE A 153 -0.46 -4.89 16.16
N GLU A 154 0.75 -5.18 15.68
CA GLU A 154 1.94 -4.35 15.85
C GLU A 154 2.16 -3.49 14.59
N LEU A 155 1.39 -2.41 14.46
CA LEU A 155 1.37 -1.57 13.25
C LEU A 155 2.68 -0.79 13.03
N ALA A 156 3.27 -0.21 14.08
CA ALA A 156 4.44 0.65 13.91
C ALA A 156 5.77 -0.08 13.72
N PRO A 157 6.06 -1.22 14.39
CA PRO A 157 7.21 -2.02 14.01
C PRO A 157 7.13 -2.42 12.54
N LEU A 158 5.96 -2.88 12.08
CA LEU A 158 5.75 -3.24 10.68
C LEU A 158 6.03 -2.07 9.72
N LEU A 159 5.57 -0.86 10.04
CA LEU A 159 5.78 0.30 9.18
C LEU A 159 7.19 0.90 9.29
N ARG A 160 7.81 0.85 10.47
CA ARG A 160 9.20 1.29 10.68
C ARG A 160 10.17 0.36 9.98
N ASP A 161 10.00 -0.94 10.16
CA ASP A 161 10.76 -1.96 9.44
C ASP A 161 10.52 -1.78 7.94
N TYR A 162 9.28 -1.48 7.53
CA TYR A 162 8.97 -1.23 6.13
C TYR A 162 9.68 -0.02 5.53
N VAL A 163 9.57 1.12 6.18
CA VAL A 163 10.20 2.36 5.72
C VAL A 163 11.72 2.22 5.78
N GLY A 164 12.25 1.57 6.82
CA GLY A 164 13.67 1.30 6.99
C GLY A 164 14.25 0.47 5.85
N ASP A 165 13.59 -0.62 5.46
CA ASP A 165 14.02 -1.49 4.36
C ASP A 165 14.12 -0.72 3.04
N VAL A 166 13.07 0.02 2.69
CA VAL A 166 13.05 0.85 1.47
C VAL A 166 14.16 1.89 1.54
N GLN A 167 14.28 2.60 2.66
CA GLN A 167 15.30 3.64 2.83
C GLN A 167 16.72 3.07 2.66
N LEU A 168 17.00 1.88 3.21
CA LEU A 168 18.30 1.20 3.10
C LEU A 168 18.64 0.83 1.66
N VAL A 169 17.67 0.29 0.91
CA VAL A 169 17.87 -0.02 -0.51
C VAL A 169 18.05 1.26 -1.32
N THR A 170 17.25 2.29 -1.07
CA THR A 170 17.21 3.47 -1.95
C THR A 170 18.29 4.50 -1.64
N ASP A 171 18.45 4.86 -0.37
CA ASP A 171 19.18 6.07 0.05
C ASP A 171 20.53 5.79 0.70
N PHE A 172 20.82 4.54 1.10
CA PHE A 172 22.10 4.17 1.72
C PHE A 172 22.95 3.25 0.82
N PRO A 173 23.89 3.80 0.02
CA PRO A 173 24.67 3.02 -0.94
C PRO A 173 25.41 1.83 -0.35
N PHE A 174 26.03 2.00 0.82
CA PHE A 174 26.77 0.92 1.49
C PHE A 174 25.88 -0.30 1.81
N TYR A 175 24.70 -0.07 2.42
CA TYR A 175 23.78 -1.17 2.75
C TYR A 175 23.16 -1.78 1.50
N ARG A 176 22.81 -0.96 0.50
CA ARG A 176 22.37 -1.47 -0.81
C ARG A 176 23.42 -2.37 -1.45
N GLU A 177 24.68 -1.94 -1.50
CA GLU A 177 25.78 -2.73 -2.06
C GLU A 177 25.99 -4.03 -1.28
N LYS A 178 25.83 -4.01 0.04
CA LYS A 178 25.89 -5.22 0.90
C LYS A 178 24.75 -6.19 0.58
N ILE A 179 23.54 -5.69 0.40
CA ILE A 179 22.36 -6.48 0.01
C ILE A 179 22.56 -7.10 -1.38
N LEU A 180 23.00 -6.31 -2.36
CA LEU A 180 23.25 -6.78 -3.73
C LEU A 180 24.40 -7.79 -3.76
N TYR A 181 25.51 -7.52 -3.06
CA TYR A 181 26.61 -8.48 -2.91
C TYR A 181 26.10 -9.83 -2.39
N ARG A 182 25.23 -9.83 -1.38
CA ARG A 182 24.64 -11.06 -0.84
C ARG A 182 23.78 -11.78 -1.88
N PHE A 183 22.97 -11.06 -2.65
CA PHE A 183 22.20 -11.64 -3.74
C PHE A 183 23.10 -12.29 -4.81
N HIS A 184 24.13 -11.60 -5.29
CA HIS A 184 25.08 -12.13 -6.27
C HIS A 184 25.84 -13.35 -5.71
N SER A 185 26.34 -13.24 -4.48
CA SER A 185 27.10 -14.31 -3.80
C SER A 185 26.24 -15.56 -3.61
N ALA A 186 24.98 -15.39 -3.23
CA ALA A 186 24.02 -16.49 -3.10
C ALA A 186 23.84 -17.27 -4.41
N LEU A 187 23.61 -16.57 -5.52
CA LEU A 187 23.42 -17.22 -6.83
C LEU A 187 24.70 -17.88 -7.35
N ALA A 188 25.85 -17.24 -7.15
CA ALA A 188 27.16 -17.84 -7.48
C ALA A 188 27.42 -19.11 -6.66
N GLN A 189 27.12 -19.11 -5.36
CA GLN A 189 27.24 -20.29 -4.48
C GLN A 189 26.32 -21.43 -4.94
N ILE A 190 25.07 -21.13 -5.30
CA ILE A 190 24.11 -22.12 -5.83
C ILE A 190 24.67 -22.80 -7.08
N VAL A 191 25.13 -22.02 -8.07
CA VAL A 191 25.65 -22.57 -9.33
C VAL A 191 26.94 -23.36 -9.09
N LYS A 192 27.83 -22.86 -8.23
CA LYS A 192 29.06 -23.56 -7.86
C LYS A 192 28.76 -24.90 -7.20
N ALA A 193 27.88 -24.92 -6.20
CA ALA A 193 27.47 -26.15 -5.52
C ALA A 193 26.79 -27.14 -6.48
N PHE A 194 25.98 -26.65 -7.42
CA PHE A 194 25.39 -27.49 -8.46
C PHE A 194 26.45 -28.13 -9.36
N LYS A 195 27.39 -27.34 -9.89
CA LYS A 195 28.47 -27.84 -10.77
C LYS A 195 29.40 -28.83 -10.05
N GLN A 196 29.59 -28.69 -8.74
CA GLN A 196 30.33 -29.68 -7.95
C GLN A 196 29.61 -31.05 -7.90
N LEU A 197 28.28 -31.05 -7.83
CA LEU A 197 27.48 -32.27 -7.81
C LEU A 197 27.22 -32.84 -9.22
N TYR A 198 27.14 -31.96 -10.23
CA TYR A 198 26.83 -32.30 -11.62
C TYR A 198 27.76 -31.55 -12.60
N PRO A 199 29.03 -31.97 -12.76
CA PRO A 199 30.04 -31.21 -13.52
C PRO A 199 29.68 -30.92 -14.98
N ASP A 200 28.99 -31.85 -15.64
CA ASP A 200 28.66 -31.75 -17.06
C ASP A 200 27.32 -31.02 -17.32
N HIS A 201 26.68 -30.48 -16.28
CA HIS A 201 25.33 -29.92 -16.36
C HIS A 201 25.31 -28.48 -15.84
N THR A 202 24.39 -27.68 -16.38
CA THR A 202 24.13 -26.31 -15.93
C THR A 202 22.71 -26.25 -15.39
N PRO A 203 22.48 -25.67 -14.20
CA PRO A 203 21.14 -25.58 -13.65
C PRO A 203 20.30 -24.53 -14.39
N GLU A 204 18.98 -24.68 -14.32
CA GLU A 204 18.03 -23.63 -14.65
C GLU A 204 17.55 -22.96 -13.36
N ILE A 205 17.76 -21.66 -13.23
CA ILE A 205 17.36 -20.86 -12.05
C ILE A 205 16.04 -20.15 -12.35
N TYR A 206 15.11 -20.27 -11.41
CA TYR A 206 13.82 -19.58 -11.42
C TYR A 206 13.70 -18.75 -10.14
N ILE A 207 13.63 -17.43 -10.28
CA ILE A 207 13.57 -16.51 -9.13
C ILE A 207 12.12 -16.22 -8.79
N VAL A 208 11.76 -16.32 -7.52
CA VAL A 208 10.47 -15.89 -6.97
C VAL A 208 10.72 -14.81 -5.94
N ALA A 209 10.36 -13.57 -6.28
CA ALA A 209 10.63 -12.39 -5.47
C ALA A 209 9.34 -11.69 -5.06
N HIS A 210 9.35 -11.08 -3.88
CA HIS A 210 8.20 -10.38 -3.30
C HIS A 210 8.56 -9.00 -2.78
N SER A 211 7.66 -8.01 -2.96
CA SER A 211 7.83 -6.67 -2.39
C SER A 211 9.21 -6.08 -2.73
N GLU A 212 9.96 -5.51 -1.78
CA GLU A 212 11.33 -5.00 -2.02
C GLU A 212 12.32 -6.06 -2.53
N GLY A 213 12.06 -7.33 -2.24
CA GLY A 213 12.82 -8.43 -2.84
C GLY A 213 12.80 -8.40 -4.37
N THR A 214 11.72 -7.89 -4.99
CA THR A 214 11.63 -7.71 -6.45
C THR A 214 12.54 -6.59 -6.95
N VAL A 215 12.72 -5.52 -6.16
CA VAL A 215 13.63 -4.41 -6.50
C VAL A 215 15.07 -4.90 -6.42
N ILE A 216 15.43 -5.59 -5.33
CA ILE A 216 16.76 -6.17 -5.12
C ILE A 216 17.10 -7.16 -6.22
N SER A 217 16.20 -8.09 -6.52
CA SER A 217 16.45 -9.10 -7.55
C SER A 217 16.47 -8.50 -8.95
N PHE A 218 15.61 -7.53 -9.25
CA PHE A 218 15.64 -6.86 -10.55
C PHE A 218 16.94 -6.06 -10.75
N LEU A 219 17.35 -5.29 -9.74
CA LEU A 219 18.61 -4.55 -9.79
C LEU A 219 19.81 -5.49 -9.90
N GLY A 220 19.86 -6.57 -9.10
CA GLY A 220 20.94 -7.57 -9.18
C GLY A 220 21.00 -8.30 -10.52
N LEU A 221 19.85 -8.62 -11.13
CA LEU A 221 19.78 -9.15 -12.49
C LEU A 221 20.35 -8.15 -13.51
N LEU A 222 19.93 -6.89 -13.45
CA LEU A 222 20.44 -5.86 -14.36
C LEU A 222 21.93 -5.58 -14.17
N GLU A 223 22.46 -5.63 -12.95
CA GLU A 223 23.89 -5.51 -12.68
C GLU A 223 24.68 -6.66 -13.33
N ALA A 224 24.23 -7.91 -13.14
CA ALA A 224 24.85 -9.07 -13.76
C ALA A 224 24.80 -8.98 -15.30
N LEU A 225 23.64 -8.62 -15.85
CA LEU A 225 23.46 -8.41 -17.28
C LEU A 225 24.37 -7.29 -17.80
N SER A 226 24.58 -6.22 -17.04
CA SER A 226 25.47 -5.11 -17.41
C SER A 226 26.95 -5.43 -17.31
N GLY A 227 27.33 -6.56 -16.70
CA GLY A 227 28.73 -6.95 -16.50
C GLY A 227 29.44 -6.15 -15.42
N ARG A 228 28.68 -5.44 -14.57
CA ARG A 228 29.23 -4.70 -13.44
C ARG A 228 29.82 -5.69 -12.43
N ALA A 229 31.10 -5.51 -12.11
CA ALA A 229 31.73 -6.27 -11.05
C ALA A 229 31.12 -5.90 -9.69
N VAL A 230 30.74 -6.90 -8.91
CA VAL A 230 30.18 -6.73 -7.56
C VAL A 230 31.15 -7.29 -6.55
N THR A 231 31.56 -6.48 -5.59
CA THR A 231 32.53 -6.82 -4.53
C THR A 231 31.88 -6.71 -3.16
N ASP A 232 32.43 -7.42 -2.18
CA ASP A 232 31.99 -7.28 -0.79
C ASP A 232 32.37 -5.88 -0.26
N PRO A 233 31.40 -5.04 0.13
CA PRO A 233 31.70 -3.71 0.65
C PRO A 233 32.36 -3.72 2.04
N GLU A 234 32.30 -4.84 2.77
CA GLU A 234 32.94 -4.98 4.08
C GLU A 234 34.39 -5.48 3.99
N ASN A 235 34.81 -5.92 2.81
CA ASN A 235 36.15 -6.44 2.62
C ASN A 235 37.18 -5.30 2.58
N THR A 236 37.84 -5.06 3.70
CA THR A 236 38.91 -4.07 3.86
C THR A 236 40.26 -4.52 3.28
N LEU A 237 40.37 -5.73 2.73
CA LEU A 237 41.62 -6.23 2.14
C LEU A 237 41.92 -5.49 0.83
N SER A 238 43.20 -5.33 0.53
CA SER A 238 43.73 -4.54 -0.59
C SER A 238 43.34 -5.05 -1.99
N VAL A 239 42.73 -6.24 -2.10
CA VAL A 239 42.24 -6.80 -3.36
C VAL A 239 40.86 -7.43 -3.13
N ALA A 240 39.80 -6.66 -3.38
CA ALA A 240 38.45 -7.19 -3.36
C ALA A 240 38.24 -8.13 -4.55
N VAL A 241 37.89 -9.40 -4.29
CA VAL A 241 37.58 -10.38 -5.34
C VAL A 241 36.12 -10.20 -5.76
N PRO A 242 35.84 -9.90 -7.04
CA PRO A 242 34.47 -9.76 -7.51
C PRO A 242 33.74 -11.11 -7.52
N VAL A 243 32.43 -11.07 -7.27
CA VAL A 243 31.56 -12.25 -7.39
C VAL A 243 31.44 -12.65 -8.86
N ASP A 244 31.52 -13.95 -9.14
CA ASP A 244 31.28 -14.49 -10.47
C ASP A 244 29.81 -14.31 -10.86
N ALA A 245 29.55 -13.49 -11.89
CA ALA A 245 28.22 -13.22 -12.43
C ALA A 245 27.73 -14.26 -13.45
N SER A 246 28.50 -15.32 -13.74
CA SER A 246 28.12 -16.37 -14.71
C SER A 246 26.82 -17.11 -14.38
N TRP A 247 26.32 -16.97 -13.15
CA TRP A 247 25.01 -17.50 -12.75
C TRP A 247 23.85 -16.91 -13.56
N ILE A 248 23.99 -15.71 -14.15
CA ILE A 248 22.93 -15.07 -14.93
C ILE A 248 22.53 -15.91 -16.15
N ASP A 249 23.48 -16.63 -16.75
CA ASP A 249 23.24 -17.54 -17.89
C ASP A 249 22.37 -18.74 -17.50
N CYS A 250 22.20 -19.00 -16.20
CA CYS A 250 21.36 -20.07 -15.67
C CYS A 250 19.90 -19.60 -15.48
N VAL A 251 19.61 -18.30 -15.46
CA VAL A 251 18.27 -17.79 -15.16
C VAL A 251 17.32 -18.00 -16.33
N ARG A 252 16.14 -18.58 -16.05
CA ARG A 252 15.10 -18.91 -17.05
C ARG A 252 13.76 -18.26 -16.76
N GLY A 253 13.43 -18.06 -15.49
CA GLY A 253 12.17 -17.47 -15.08
C GLY A 253 12.32 -16.49 -13.93
N TYR A 254 11.46 -15.48 -13.94
CA TYR A 254 11.39 -14.46 -12.91
C TYR A 254 9.93 -14.20 -12.55
N MET A 255 9.57 -14.46 -11.30
CA MET A 255 8.26 -14.18 -10.74
C MET A 255 8.37 -13.02 -9.78
N THR A 256 7.54 -12.00 -9.99
CA THR A 256 7.41 -10.88 -9.06
C THR A 256 5.99 -10.84 -8.50
N ILE A 257 5.85 -10.83 -7.19
CA ILE A 257 4.59 -10.67 -6.47
C ILE A 257 4.61 -9.38 -5.65
N GLY A 258 3.57 -8.56 -5.74
CA GLY A 258 3.47 -7.32 -4.94
C GLY A 258 4.60 -6.32 -5.22
N SER A 259 5.02 -6.19 -6.50
CA SER A 259 6.27 -5.53 -6.89
C SER A 259 6.21 -3.98 -6.88
N PRO A 260 7.10 -3.26 -6.16
CA PRO A 260 7.20 -1.80 -6.19
C PRO A 260 8.25 -1.27 -7.18
N ILE A 261 8.71 -2.05 -8.16
CA ILE A 261 9.77 -1.66 -9.11
C ILE A 261 9.47 -0.33 -9.81
N ASP A 262 8.25 -0.12 -10.30
CA ASP A 262 7.88 1.11 -11.00
C ASP A 262 8.07 2.37 -10.13
N LYS A 263 7.70 2.29 -8.84
CA LYS A 263 7.94 3.39 -7.89
C LYS A 263 9.44 3.65 -7.76
N HIS A 264 10.25 2.59 -7.72
CA HIS A 264 11.69 2.69 -7.58
C HIS A 264 12.39 3.32 -8.79
N ILE A 265 11.95 2.96 -9.99
CA ILE A 265 12.43 3.56 -11.25
C ILE A 265 12.14 5.05 -11.28
N VAL A 266 10.92 5.45 -10.93
CA VAL A 266 10.51 6.85 -11.08
C VAL A 266 11.04 7.74 -9.94
N LEU A 267 11.02 7.28 -8.69
CA LEU A 267 11.39 8.10 -7.53
C LEU A 267 12.90 8.08 -7.21
N TRP A 268 13.61 7.02 -7.57
CA TRP A 268 15.06 6.89 -7.35
C TRP A 268 15.81 6.53 -8.64
N PRO A 269 15.75 7.39 -9.69
CA PRO A 269 16.37 7.11 -10.98
C PRO A 269 17.89 6.86 -10.89
N LYS A 270 18.56 7.37 -9.86
CA LYS A 270 19.99 7.15 -9.62
C LYS A 270 20.36 5.69 -9.37
N LEU A 271 19.43 4.87 -8.86
CA LEU A 271 19.67 3.43 -8.66
C LEU A 271 19.96 2.69 -9.96
N TRP A 272 19.43 3.21 -11.07
CA TRP A 272 19.42 2.55 -12.36
C TRP A 272 20.44 3.14 -13.36
N LYS A 273 21.23 4.12 -12.92
CA LYS A 273 22.23 4.80 -13.78
C LYS A 273 23.49 3.96 -13.94
N GLY A 274 24.12 4.08 -15.11
CA GLY A 274 25.41 3.45 -15.41
C GLY A 274 25.34 1.96 -15.77
N LEU A 275 24.15 1.42 -15.98
CA LEU A 275 23.94 0.04 -16.42
C LEU A 275 24.08 -0.04 -17.95
N GLN A 276 24.97 -0.91 -18.43
CA GLN A 276 25.17 -1.18 -19.85
C GLN A 276 24.28 -2.34 -20.31
N LEU A 277 23.03 -2.05 -20.64
CA LEU A 277 21.99 -3.06 -20.88
C LEU A 277 21.66 -3.30 -22.37
N GLN A 278 22.36 -2.63 -23.28
CA GLN A 278 22.14 -2.79 -24.71
C GLN A 278 22.36 -4.25 -25.12
N SER A 279 21.34 -4.81 -25.76
CA SER A 279 21.32 -6.20 -26.17
C SER A 279 20.50 -6.37 -27.43
N HIS A 280 20.72 -7.48 -28.13
CA HIS A 280 19.98 -7.84 -29.32
C HIS A 280 19.66 -9.34 -29.32
N LEU A 281 18.54 -9.69 -29.93
CA LEU A 281 18.23 -11.09 -30.23
C LEU A 281 19.18 -11.61 -31.29
N ASP A 282 19.78 -12.77 -31.04
CA ASP A 282 20.55 -13.48 -32.05
C ASP A 282 19.63 -14.32 -32.95
N GLY A 283 20.18 -14.82 -34.06
CA GLY A 283 19.43 -15.65 -35.01
C GLY A 283 18.92 -16.98 -34.45
N SER A 284 19.32 -17.37 -33.22
CA SER A 284 18.86 -18.58 -32.52
C SER A 284 17.78 -18.30 -31.46
N GLY A 285 17.38 -17.04 -31.29
CA GLY A 285 16.43 -16.62 -30.24
C GLY A 285 17.07 -16.39 -28.87
N GLY A 286 18.40 -16.44 -28.77
CA GLY A 286 19.17 -16.02 -27.61
C GLY A 286 19.31 -14.50 -27.53
N VAL A 287 19.80 -13.99 -26.41
CA VAL A 287 20.03 -12.55 -26.19
C VAL A 287 21.52 -12.32 -25.99
N ALA A 288 22.13 -11.53 -26.86
CA ALA A 288 23.55 -11.17 -26.79
C ALA A 288 23.72 -9.73 -26.27
N PHE A 289 24.67 -9.56 -25.35
CA PHE A 289 25.09 -8.26 -24.83
C PHE A 289 26.49 -7.97 -25.34
N ASP A 290 26.63 -6.91 -26.13
CA ASP A 290 27.90 -6.53 -26.70
C ASP A 290 28.52 -5.35 -25.95
N THR A 291 29.84 -5.33 -25.90
CA THR A 291 30.61 -4.20 -25.38
C THR A 291 31.79 -3.99 -26.33
N ALA A 292 31.89 -2.79 -26.91
CA ALA A 292 32.93 -2.46 -27.90
C ALA A 292 33.04 -3.46 -29.07
N GLY A 293 31.90 -4.00 -29.54
CA GLY A 293 31.86 -4.94 -30.67
C GLY A 293 32.21 -6.40 -30.32
N GLN A 294 32.41 -6.72 -29.04
CA GLN A 294 32.58 -8.10 -28.56
C GLN A 294 31.40 -8.51 -27.69
N THR A 295 30.87 -9.71 -27.93
CA THR A 295 29.82 -10.30 -27.10
C THR A 295 30.39 -10.64 -25.72
N ARG A 296 29.95 -9.92 -24.70
CA ARG A 296 30.37 -10.09 -23.31
C ARG A 296 29.56 -11.18 -22.61
N LEU A 297 28.26 -11.24 -22.91
CA LEU A 297 27.31 -12.16 -22.28
C LEU A 297 26.31 -12.65 -23.30
N LYS A 298 25.91 -13.92 -23.20
CA LYS A 298 24.92 -14.51 -24.09
C LYS A 298 23.93 -15.39 -23.32
N LEU A 299 22.71 -14.88 -23.17
CA LEU A 299 21.61 -15.68 -22.66
C LEU A 299 21.10 -16.62 -23.76
N LYS A 300 20.82 -17.87 -23.40
CA LYS A 300 20.28 -18.86 -24.34
C LYS A 300 18.89 -18.49 -24.86
N GLN A 301 18.13 -17.75 -24.06
CA GLN A 301 16.80 -17.25 -24.37
C GLN A 301 16.47 -16.09 -23.41
N PRO A 302 15.49 -15.24 -23.74
CA PRO A 302 14.96 -14.26 -22.80
C PRO A 302 14.44 -14.90 -21.51
N ILE A 303 14.61 -14.21 -20.38
CA ILE A 303 14.10 -14.61 -19.07
C ILE A 303 12.58 -14.41 -19.06
N LYS A 304 11.83 -15.48 -18.83
CA LYS A 304 10.37 -15.42 -18.74
C LYS A 304 9.94 -14.70 -17.46
N TRP A 305 9.49 -13.46 -17.57
CA TRP A 305 9.05 -12.68 -16.42
C TRP A 305 7.52 -12.68 -16.33
N ARG A 306 6.97 -12.96 -15.16
CA ARG A 306 5.55 -12.82 -14.83
C ARG A 306 5.40 -11.98 -13.55
N ASN A 307 4.60 -10.91 -13.62
CA ASN A 307 4.28 -10.05 -12.48
C ASN A 307 2.84 -10.29 -12.02
N TYR A 308 2.63 -10.30 -10.70
CA TYR A 308 1.33 -10.51 -10.09
C TYR A 308 1.09 -9.44 -9.00
N TYR A 309 -0.05 -8.79 -9.05
CA TYR A 309 -0.43 -7.78 -8.06
C TYR A 309 -1.94 -7.76 -7.84
N ASP A 310 -2.36 -7.57 -6.59
CA ASP A 310 -3.76 -7.35 -6.23
C ASP A 310 -4.06 -5.85 -6.18
N TYR A 311 -5.22 -5.41 -6.68
CA TYR A 311 -5.64 -4.01 -6.60
C TYR A 311 -5.77 -3.50 -5.14
N GLY A 312 -5.95 -4.39 -4.17
CA GLY A 312 -5.94 -4.07 -2.75
C GLY A 312 -4.56 -3.94 -2.11
N ASP A 313 -3.49 -4.30 -2.81
CA ASP A 313 -2.11 -4.18 -2.34
C ASP A 313 -1.63 -2.71 -2.39
N PRO A 314 -1.14 -2.14 -1.28
CA PRO A 314 -0.65 -0.77 -1.27
C PRO A 314 0.74 -0.57 -1.89
N ILE A 315 1.46 -1.67 -2.14
CA ILE A 315 2.88 -1.68 -2.47
C ILE A 315 3.07 -2.05 -3.93
N GLY A 316 2.47 -3.17 -4.36
CA GLY A 316 2.60 -3.75 -5.69
C GLY A 316 1.70 -3.15 -6.76
N PHE A 317 2.23 -2.92 -7.95
CA PHE A 317 1.51 -2.33 -9.09
C PHE A 317 1.88 -2.98 -10.43
N GLN A 318 1.20 -2.50 -11.47
CA GLN A 318 1.63 -2.68 -12.87
C GLN A 318 3.05 -2.19 -13.06
N LEU A 319 3.77 -2.82 -13.99
CA LEU A 319 5.18 -2.55 -14.26
C LEU A 319 5.40 -1.84 -15.60
N ASP A 320 4.64 -0.77 -15.85
CA ASP A 320 4.72 0.02 -17.09
C ASP A 320 6.05 0.79 -17.18
N ALA A 321 6.53 1.36 -16.07
CA ALA A 321 7.79 2.09 -16.03
C ALA A 321 9.00 1.16 -16.21
N ALA A 322 8.92 -0.07 -15.68
CA ALA A 322 9.95 -1.08 -15.90
C ALA A 322 10.09 -1.46 -17.39
N VAL A 323 8.97 -1.63 -18.10
CA VAL A 323 8.99 -1.92 -19.54
C VAL A 323 9.59 -0.76 -20.33
N GLU A 324 9.16 0.48 -20.03
CA GLU A 324 9.71 1.67 -20.68
C GLU A 324 11.21 1.81 -20.42
N PHE A 325 11.65 1.62 -19.17
CA PHE A 325 13.06 1.62 -18.80
C PHE A 325 13.87 0.57 -19.57
N LEU A 326 13.40 -0.68 -19.66
CA LEU A 326 14.09 -1.73 -20.41
C LEU A 326 14.18 -1.38 -21.90
N HIS A 327 13.10 -0.87 -22.48
CA HIS A 327 13.07 -0.45 -23.88
C HIS A 327 14.03 0.72 -24.18
N GLU A 328 14.01 1.76 -23.36
CA GLU A 328 14.90 2.93 -23.48
C GLU A 328 16.39 2.56 -23.37
N ASN A 329 16.70 1.52 -22.58
CA ASN A 329 18.06 1.01 -22.43
C ASN A 329 18.41 -0.11 -23.42
N GLY A 330 17.54 -0.44 -24.37
CA GLY A 330 17.77 -1.47 -25.38
C GLY A 330 17.93 -2.88 -24.79
N CYS A 331 17.27 -3.16 -23.67
CA CYS A 331 17.37 -4.43 -22.96
C CYS A 331 16.29 -5.41 -23.43
N GLN A 332 16.70 -6.48 -24.11
CA GLN A 332 15.84 -7.56 -24.62
C GLN A 332 15.97 -8.84 -23.78
N ALA A 333 16.55 -8.73 -22.58
CA ALA A 333 16.84 -9.86 -21.69
C ALA A 333 15.58 -10.57 -21.17
N PHE A 334 14.43 -9.90 -21.17
CA PHE A 334 13.21 -10.36 -20.51
C PHE A 334 12.08 -10.55 -21.52
N GLU A 335 11.39 -11.69 -21.45
CA GLU A 335 10.10 -11.90 -22.10
C GLU A 335 9.01 -11.31 -21.18
N PHE A 336 8.81 -9.99 -21.26
CA PHE A 336 7.83 -9.25 -20.46
C PHE A 336 7.04 -8.26 -21.31
N ASP A 337 5.71 -8.38 -21.29
CA ASP A 337 4.77 -7.48 -21.93
C ASP A 337 3.63 -7.22 -20.96
N THR A 338 3.28 -5.94 -20.72
CA THR A 338 2.30 -5.57 -19.69
C THR A 338 0.88 -6.06 -19.99
N ARG A 339 0.58 -6.52 -21.21
CA ARG A 339 -0.75 -7.06 -21.55
C ARG A 339 -0.85 -8.55 -21.31
N ARG A 340 0.26 -9.27 -21.43
CA ARG A 340 0.28 -10.74 -21.37
C ARG A 340 0.91 -11.29 -20.09
N ASN A 341 1.81 -10.54 -19.48
CA ASN A 341 2.70 -11.04 -18.43
C ASN A 341 2.57 -10.28 -17.11
N ASP A 342 1.69 -9.27 -17.05
CA ASP A 342 1.43 -8.42 -15.88
C ASP A 342 -0.02 -8.61 -15.40
N PHE A 343 -0.21 -9.40 -14.35
CA PHE A 343 -1.51 -9.90 -13.92
C PHE A 343 -2.04 -9.14 -12.69
N GLY A 344 -2.96 -8.21 -12.96
CA GLY A 344 -3.73 -7.53 -11.93
C GLY A 344 -5.02 -8.28 -11.57
N PHE A 345 -5.29 -8.46 -10.28
CA PHE A 345 -6.52 -9.10 -9.82
C PHE A 345 -7.08 -8.47 -8.53
N SER A 346 -8.30 -8.83 -8.11
CA SER A 346 -8.77 -8.53 -6.74
C SER A 346 -9.51 -9.71 -6.14
N ARG A 347 -8.96 -10.28 -5.06
CA ARG A 347 -9.54 -11.44 -4.39
C ARG A 347 -9.27 -11.55 -2.90
N TYR A 348 -8.57 -10.58 -2.32
CA TYR A 348 -8.38 -10.49 -0.87
C TYR A 348 -9.40 -9.53 -0.24
N TRP A 349 -10.02 -9.98 0.86
CA TRP A 349 -11.10 -9.24 1.53
C TRP A 349 -10.67 -7.95 2.18
N LEU A 350 -9.43 -7.91 2.69
CA LEU A 350 -8.91 -6.78 3.43
C LEU A 350 -7.84 -6.06 2.60
N PRO A 351 -7.92 -4.72 2.49
CA PRO A 351 -6.83 -3.91 1.95
C PRO A 351 -5.49 -4.27 2.60
N GLY A 352 -4.43 -4.38 1.80
CA GLY A 352 -3.08 -4.74 2.27
C GLY A 352 -2.87 -6.21 2.60
N LYS A 353 -3.92 -6.99 2.88
CA LYS A 353 -3.77 -8.43 3.21
C LYS A 353 -3.16 -9.23 2.05
N ALA A 354 -3.47 -8.84 0.82
CA ALA A 354 -2.88 -9.41 -0.39
C ALA A 354 -1.35 -9.48 -0.33
N HIS A 355 -0.73 -8.40 0.18
CA HIS A 355 0.72 -8.27 0.24
C HIS A 355 1.37 -9.37 1.09
N ASN A 356 0.72 -9.81 2.17
CA ASN A 356 1.27 -10.88 3.01
C ASN A 356 0.88 -12.27 2.50
N ASP A 357 -0.29 -12.39 1.89
CA ASP A 357 -0.90 -13.67 1.56
C ASP A 357 -0.49 -14.23 0.19
N TYR A 358 0.22 -13.47 -0.67
CA TYR A 358 0.68 -13.99 -1.97
C TYR A 358 1.44 -15.32 -1.85
N TRP A 359 2.26 -15.48 -0.81
CA TRP A 359 3.02 -16.72 -0.55
C TRP A 359 2.14 -17.96 -0.36
N GLN A 360 0.87 -17.77 -0.02
CA GLN A 360 -0.08 -18.83 0.24
C GLN A 360 -1.08 -18.99 -0.93
N ASP A 361 -0.93 -18.21 -1.99
CA ASP A 361 -1.86 -18.14 -3.11
C ASP A 361 -1.64 -19.29 -4.11
N PRO A 362 -2.55 -20.27 -4.21
CA PRO A 362 -2.35 -21.44 -5.06
C PRO A 362 -2.50 -21.14 -6.56
N GLN A 363 -3.23 -20.08 -6.94
CA GLN A 363 -3.45 -19.73 -8.35
C GLN A 363 -2.29 -18.89 -8.88
N VAL A 364 -1.79 -17.94 -8.10
CA VAL A 364 -0.61 -17.13 -8.45
C VAL A 364 0.61 -18.02 -8.68
N PHE A 365 0.90 -18.92 -7.73
CA PHE A 365 1.98 -19.90 -7.89
C PHE A 365 1.67 -20.91 -8.99
N GLY A 366 0.41 -21.35 -9.09
CA GLY A 366 -0.04 -22.26 -10.13
C GLY A 366 0.28 -21.80 -11.53
N HIS A 367 -0.13 -20.58 -11.85
CA HIS A 367 0.11 -19.97 -13.15
C HIS A 367 1.60 -19.91 -13.47
N PHE A 368 2.44 -19.43 -12.54
CA PHE A 368 3.89 -19.36 -12.79
C PHE A 368 4.53 -20.74 -12.97
N ILE A 369 4.14 -21.73 -12.16
CA ILE A 369 4.64 -23.09 -12.26
C ILE A 369 4.28 -23.68 -13.62
N GLU A 370 3.02 -23.57 -14.04
CA GLU A 370 2.50 -24.20 -15.26
C GLU A 370 2.84 -23.46 -16.55
N ASP A 371 3.18 -22.18 -16.50
CA ASP A 371 3.55 -21.36 -17.66
C ASP A 371 5.08 -21.29 -17.85
N VAL A 372 5.84 -21.19 -16.75
CA VAL A 372 7.27 -20.87 -16.80
C VAL A 372 8.14 -22.05 -16.37
N VAL A 373 7.87 -22.67 -15.21
CA VAL A 373 8.78 -23.66 -14.61
C VAL A 373 8.60 -25.06 -15.20
N LEU A 374 7.35 -25.49 -15.34
CA LEU A 374 6.91 -26.77 -15.86
C LEU A 374 5.80 -26.51 -16.91
N PRO A 375 6.15 -25.99 -18.10
CA PRO A 375 5.17 -25.58 -19.10
C PRO A 375 4.21 -26.71 -19.48
N THR A 376 2.91 -26.54 -19.22
CA THR A 376 1.87 -27.52 -19.57
C THR A 376 1.03 -27.10 -20.79
N GLY A 377 1.13 -25.84 -21.19
CA GLY A 377 0.27 -25.22 -22.21
C GLY A 377 -1.16 -24.92 -21.73
N LYS A 378 -1.46 -25.11 -20.44
CA LYS A 378 -2.80 -24.93 -19.84
C LYS A 378 -2.80 -23.97 -18.64
N ALA A 379 -1.75 -23.16 -18.47
CA ALA A 379 -1.65 -22.25 -17.34
C ALA A 379 -2.82 -21.26 -17.34
N VAL A 380 -3.52 -21.15 -16.21
CA VAL A 380 -4.64 -20.22 -16.03
C VAL A 380 -4.21 -19.08 -15.10
N PRO A 381 -4.28 -17.81 -15.51
CA PRO A 381 -3.90 -16.68 -14.67
C PRO A 381 -4.86 -16.52 -13.48
N PRO A 382 -4.42 -15.91 -12.37
CA PRO A 382 -5.28 -15.70 -11.21
C PRO A 382 -6.48 -14.81 -11.56
N GLU A 383 -7.68 -15.26 -11.19
CA GLU A 383 -8.92 -14.54 -11.47
C GLU A 383 -9.29 -13.55 -10.36
N SER A 384 -10.01 -12.49 -10.75
CA SER A 384 -10.62 -11.55 -9.80
C SER A 384 -11.98 -12.04 -9.32
N SER A 385 -12.26 -11.86 -8.04
CA SER A 385 -13.62 -12.00 -7.50
C SER A 385 -14.29 -10.63 -7.42
N LEU A 386 -15.26 -10.39 -8.30
CA LEU A 386 -16.04 -9.13 -8.33
C LEU A 386 -16.71 -8.81 -6.99
N PHE A 387 -17.10 -9.85 -6.23
CA PHE A 387 -17.68 -9.66 -4.91
C PHE A 387 -16.64 -9.19 -3.89
N VAL A 388 -15.47 -9.84 -3.88
CA VAL A 388 -14.38 -9.47 -2.97
C VAL A 388 -13.82 -8.08 -3.30
N ASP A 389 -13.71 -7.73 -4.59
CA ASP A 389 -13.31 -6.40 -5.06
C ASP A 389 -14.20 -5.30 -4.45
N LYS A 390 -15.52 -5.44 -4.59
CA LYS A 390 -16.50 -4.51 -4.03
C LYS A 390 -16.47 -4.47 -2.51
N VAL A 391 -16.42 -5.63 -1.85
CA VAL A 391 -16.44 -5.70 -0.39
C VAL A 391 -15.16 -5.12 0.21
N SER A 392 -13.98 -5.45 -0.32
CA SER A 392 -12.71 -4.89 0.17
C SER A 392 -12.64 -3.37 -0.01
N THR A 393 -13.27 -2.85 -1.07
CA THR A 393 -13.39 -1.42 -1.31
C THR A 393 -14.33 -0.75 -0.30
N LEU A 394 -15.39 -1.43 0.13
CA LEU A 394 -16.43 -0.89 1.01
C LEU A 394 -16.05 -0.94 2.49
N ILE A 395 -15.33 -1.98 2.93
CA ILE A 395 -15.01 -2.22 4.35
C ILE A 395 -14.43 -0.98 5.06
N PRO A 396 -13.42 -0.28 4.52
CA PRO A 396 -12.83 0.86 5.25
C PRO A 396 -13.81 2.05 5.41
N TYR A 397 -14.71 2.26 4.45
CA TYR A 397 -15.78 3.27 4.57
C TYR A 397 -16.85 2.86 5.57
N VAL A 398 -17.18 1.57 5.66
CA VAL A 398 -18.09 1.05 6.70
C VAL A 398 -17.47 1.21 8.08
N LEU A 399 -16.17 0.93 8.23
CA LEU A 399 -15.47 1.15 9.50
C LEU A 399 -15.44 2.63 9.89
N THR A 400 -15.22 3.51 8.90
CA THR A 400 -15.34 4.97 9.09
C THR A 400 -16.73 5.34 9.59
N PHE A 401 -17.79 4.84 8.95
CA PHE A 401 -19.17 5.09 9.39
C PHE A 401 -19.44 4.54 10.79
N ALA A 402 -18.94 3.35 11.12
CA ALA A 402 -19.07 2.74 12.43
C ALA A 402 -18.43 3.58 13.54
N LEU A 403 -17.30 4.25 13.27
CA LEU A 403 -16.69 5.20 14.21
C LEU A 403 -17.57 6.43 14.43
N HIS A 404 -18.16 6.99 13.38
CA HIS A 404 -19.12 8.10 13.51
C HIS A 404 -20.41 7.67 14.23
N TRP A 405 -20.85 6.43 14.01
CA TRP A 405 -21.95 5.81 14.76
C TRP A 405 -21.64 5.73 16.24
N ALA A 406 -20.49 5.17 16.60
CA ALA A 406 -20.04 5.07 17.98
C ALA A 406 -19.90 6.44 18.64
N ALA A 407 -19.33 7.44 17.93
CA ALA A 407 -19.19 8.81 18.41
C ALA A 407 -20.56 9.38 18.81
N VAL A 408 -21.50 9.40 17.87
CA VAL A 408 -22.86 9.92 18.10
C VAL A 408 -23.58 9.14 19.20
N PHE A 409 -23.48 7.82 19.21
CA PHE A 409 -24.10 6.98 20.24
C PHE A 409 -23.62 7.34 21.65
N VAL A 410 -22.30 7.47 21.85
CA VAL A 410 -21.72 7.81 23.16
C VAL A 410 -22.21 9.17 23.65
N LEU A 411 -22.17 10.19 22.78
CA LEU A 411 -22.65 11.53 23.13
C LEU A 411 -24.16 11.53 23.42
N TYR A 412 -24.94 10.92 22.52
CA TYR A 412 -26.40 10.86 22.64
C TYR A 412 -26.82 10.16 23.94
N LYS A 413 -26.20 9.03 24.27
CA LYS A 413 -26.49 8.28 25.50
C LYS A 413 -26.19 9.11 26.75
N ALA A 414 -25.04 9.76 26.82
CA ALA A 414 -24.67 10.53 28.00
C ALA A 414 -25.59 11.73 28.24
N VAL A 415 -26.03 12.36 27.15
CA VAL A 415 -26.89 13.54 27.21
C VAL A 415 -28.35 13.18 27.53
N THR A 416 -28.83 12.01 27.10
CA THR A 416 -30.21 11.55 27.36
C THR A 416 -30.40 10.85 28.71
N GLN A 417 -29.32 10.44 29.39
CA GLN A 417 -29.39 9.83 30.73
C GLN A 417 -29.54 10.87 31.87
N VAL A 418 -29.64 12.15 31.55
CA VAL A 418 -29.86 13.21 32.54
C VAL A 418 -31.33 13.16 33.02
N PRO A 419 -31.63 12.81 34.29
CA PRO A 419 -32.92 12.23 34.69
C PRO A 419 -34.16 13.15 34.70
N ASP A 420 -34.03 14.45 34.45
CA ASP A 420 -35.09 15.42 34.80
C ASP A 420 -35.89 16.00 33.62
N THR A 421 -35.61 15.59 32.39
CA THR A 421 -36.48 15.99 31.26
C THR A 421 -37.70 15.06 31.21
N GLN A 422 -38.82 15.52 31.78
CA GLN A 422 -40.15 14.90 31.56
C GLN A 422 -40.51 14.78 30.06
N ALA A 423 -39.77 15.46 29.18
CA ALA A 423 -39.71 15.22 27.75
C ALA A 423 -38.53 14.29 27.40
N ALA A 424 -38.52 13.06 27.92
CA ALA A 424 -37.55 12.06 27.47
C ALA A 424 -37.73 11.92 25.95
N PRO A 425 -36.68 12.15 25.13
CA PRO A 425 -36.79 11.93 23.69
C PRO A 425 -37.22 10.47 23.49
N VAL A 426 -38.35 10.31 22.80
CA VAL A 426 -39.01 9.02 22.59
C VAL A 426 -37.98 7.99 22.11
N PHE A 427 -37.58 7.09 23.01
CA PHE A 427 -36.61 6.02 22.76
C PHE A 427 -37.09 5.05 21.67
N ASP A 428 -38.39 5.08 21.33
CA ASP A 428 -39.01 4.25 20.30
C ASP A 428 -38.33 4.37 18.92
N ARG A 429 -37.56 5.44 18.68
CA ARG A 429 -36.79 5.64 17.44
C ARG A 429 -35.30 5.90 17.66
N LEU A 430 -34.74 5.46 18.79
CA LEU A 430 -33.31 5.65 19.10
C LEU A 430 -32.37 5.20 17.96
N PRO A 431 -32.52 4.00 17.35
CA PRO A 431 -31.64 3.57 16.27
C PRO A 431 -31.69 4.48 15.05
N LEU A 432 -32.89 4.98 14.70
CA LEU A 432 -33.07 5.91 13.58
C LEU A 432 -32.40 7.25 13.85
N GLN A 433 -32.53 7.79 15.07
CA GLN A 433 -31.91 9.06 15.45
C GLN A 433 -30.39 8.99 15.37
N ILE A 434 -29.79 7.93 15.92
CA ILE A 434 -28.34 7.71 15.83
C ILE A 434 -27.93 7.56 14.37
N ALA A 435 -28.65 6.75 13.57
CA ALA A 435 -28.35 6.57 12.16
C ALA A 435 -28.33 7.88 11.36
N LEU A 436 -29.35 8.73 11.56
CA LEU A 436 -29.46 10.02 10.89
C LEU A 436 -28.33 10.97 11.30
N LEU A 437 -28.08 11.12 12.61
CA LEU A 437 -27.02 11.99 13.13
C LEU A 437 -25.63 11.51 12.72
N SER A 438 -25.38 10.20 12.68
CA SER A 438 -24.11 9.63 12.19
C SER A 438 -23.96 9.79 10.69
N GLY A 439 -25.05 9.67 9.92
CA GLY A 439 -25.07 9.99 8.50
C GLY A 439 -24.72 11.46 8.24
N LEU A 440 -25.28 12.38 9.03
CA LEU A 440 -24.94 13.80 8.99
C LEU A 440 -23.46 14.02 9.33
N LEU A 441 -22.96 13.44 10.44
CA LEU A 441 -21.55 13.60 10.84
C LEU A 441 -20.59 13.06 9.78
N MET A 442 -20.87 11.89 9.20
CA MET A 442 -20.11 11.34 8.08
C MET A 442 -20.15 12.27 6.87
N SER A 443 -21.31 12.84 6.53
CA SER A 443 -21.44 13.78 5.42
C SER A 443 -20.65 15.08 5.62
N ILE A 444 -20.59 15.60 6.86
CA ILE A 444 -19.74 16.74 7.25
C ILE A 444 -18.27 16.36 7.05
N THR A 445 -17.84 15.20 7.54
CA THR A 445 -16.47 14.69 7.37
C THR A 445 -16.10 14.63 5.90
N VAL A 446 -16.91 13.98 5.06
CA VAL A 446 -16.66 13.87 3.61
C VAL A 446 -16.60 15.26 2.97
N ALA A 447 -17.58 16.12 3.24
CA ALA A 447 -17.66 17.45 2.62
C ALA A 447 -16.49 18.36 3.03
N ALA A 448 -16.07 18.30 4.29
CA ALA A 448 -14.97 19.11 4.81
C ALA A 448 -13.59 18.62 4.33
N ARG A 449 -13.42 17.30 4.20
CA ARG A 449 -12.12 16.69 3.88
C ARG A 449 -11.87 16.54 2.38
N LEU A 450 -12.89 16.24 1.58
CA LEU A 450 -12.72 15.95 0.15
C LEU A 450 -11.97 17.07 -0.62
N PRO A 451 -12.28 18.38 -0.45
CA PRO A 451 -11.55 19.45 -1.14
C PRO A 451 -10.08 19.62 -0.73
N ARG A 452 -9.67 18.99 0.38
CA ARG A 452 -8.29 19.04 0.90
C ARG A 452 -7.46 17.86 0.42
N LEU A 453 -8.11 16.75 0.11
CA LEU A 453 -7.46 15.53 -0.39
C LEU A 453 -7.25 15.55 -1.90
N VAL A 454 -7.86 16.50 -2.62
CA VAL A 454 -7.81 16.58 -4.09
C VAL A 454 -7.43 17.99 -4.55
N LYS A 455 -6.76 18.08 -5.70
CA LYS A 455 -6.57 19.37 -6.38
C LYS A 455 -7.91 19.83 -6.96
N THR A 456 -8.40 20.98 -6.52
CA THR A 456 -9.67 21.59 -6.99
C THR A 456 -9.49 22.36 -8.30
N ASN A 457 -8.87 21.76 -9.30
CA ASN A 457 -8.90 22.34 -10.64
C ASN A 457 -10.31 22.10 -11.22
N GLY A 458 -11.26 22.94 -10.80
CA GLY A 458 -12.67 22.92 -11.20
C GLY A 458 -13.66 22.50 -10.11
N ILE A 459 -14.94 22.70 -10.40
CA ILE A 459 -16.07 22.59 -9.45
C ILE A 459 -16.46 21.14 -9.12
N ARG A 460 -15.90 20.12 -9.79
CA ARG A 460 -16.39 18.73 -9.70
C ARG A 460 -16.29 18.14 -8.30
N TRP A 461 -15.16 18.35 -7.62
CA TRP A 461 -14.95 17.83 -6.27
C TRP A 461 -15.70 18.65 -5.21
N GLU A 462 -15.90 19.94 -5.47
CA GLU A 462 -16.74 20.81 -4.64
C GLU A 462 -18.21 20.41 -4.74
N LEU A 463 -18.70 20.11 -5.95
CA LEU A 463 -20.03 19.53 -6.16
C LEU A 463 -20.16 18.16 -5.50
N ALA A 464 -19.15 17.30 -5.61
CA ALA A 464 -19.17 16.00 -4.93
C ALA A 464 -19.22 16.14 -3.40
N ALA A 465 -18.46 17.10 -2.84
CA ALA A 465 -18.50 17.43 -1.42
C ALA A 465 -19.86 17.98 -0.99
N LEU A 466 -20.45 18.89 -1.78
CA LEU A 466 -21.78 19.43 -1.53
C LEU A 466 -22.86 18.34 -1.60
N LEU A 467 -22.83 17.49 -2.62
CA LEU A 467 -23.76 16.37 -2.77
C LEU A 467 -23.63 15.40 -1.60
N ALA A 468 -22.41 15.10 -1.15
CA ALA A 468 -22.18 14.26 0.03
C ALA A 468 -22.82 14.88 1.28
N PHE A 469 -22.63 16.19 1.51
CA PHE A 469 -23.27 16.92 2.60
C PHE A 469 -24.80 16.83 2.53
N LEU A 470 -25.38 17.11 1.35
CA LEU A 470 -26.82 17.07 1.14
C LEU A 470 -27.39 15.67 1.40
N LEU A 471 -26.69 14.60 1.04
CA LEU A 471 -27.11 13.22 1.31
C LEU A 471 -27.24 12.90 2.80
N GLY A 472 -26.52 13.59 3.70
CA GLY A 472 -26.69 13.47 5.15
C GLY A 472 -27.69 14.48 5.72
N ALA A 473 -27.61 15.74 5.29
CA ALA A 473 -28.44 16.84 5.80
C ALA A 473 -29.92 16.67 5.46
N VAL A 474 -30.24 16.26 4.23
CA VAL A 474 -31.63 16.17 3.76
C VAL A 474 -32.42 15.08 4.50
N PRO A 475 -31.93 13.83 4.67
CA PRO A 475 -32.60 12.85 5.52
C PRO A 475 -32.76 13.31 6.97
N CYS A 476 -31.77 14.01 7.54
CA CYS A 476 -31.91 14.61 8.88
C CYS A 476 -33.04 15.64 8.94
N MET A 477 -33.16 16.54 7.96
CA MET A 477 -34.26 17.50 7.91
C MET A 477 -35.62 16.82 7.87
N TRP A 478 -35.78 15.77 7.07
CA TRP A 478 -37.08 15.14 6.91
C TRP A 478 -37.43 14.14 8.02
N TYR A 479 -36.49 13.30 8.43
CA TYR A 479 -36.78 12.13 9.26
C TYR A 479 -36.35 12.26 10.72
N LEU A 480 -35.52 13.25 11.09
CA LEU A 480 -35.15 13.43 12.50
C LEU A 480 -36.39 13.83 13.31
N PRO A 481 -36.74 13.11 14.40
CA PRO A 481 -37.85 13.49 15.26
C PRO A 481 -37.66 14.89 15.85
N ALA A 482 -38.74 15.67 15.94
CA ALA A 482 -38.70 17.05 16.42
C ALA A 482 -38.03 17.16 17.80
N GLY A 483 -38.41 16.31 18.76
CA GLY A 483 -37.80 16.34 20.09
C GLY A 483 -36.27 16.16 20.10
N ALA A 484 -35.71 15.32 19.22
CA ALA A 484 -34.27 15.19 19.10
C ALA A 484 -33.64 16.40 18.40
N ALA A 485 -34.29 16.91 17.36
CA ALA A 485 -33.82 18.08 16.63
C ALA A 485 -33.84 19.35 17.49
N ASP A 486 -34.92 19.55 18.26
CA ASP A 486 -35.06 20.63 19.22
C ASP A 486 -34.03 20.44 20.33
N PHE A 487 -33.84 19.22 20.84
CA PHE A 487 -32.80 18.95 21.83
C PHE A 487 -31.41 19.46 21.40
N PHE A 488 -30.98 19.16 20.17
CA PHE A 488 -29.66 19.58 19.66
C PHE A 488 -29.63 21.00 19.08
N GLY A 489 -30.76 21.51 18.59
CA GLY A 489 -30.86 22.80 17.89
C GLY A 489 -31.26 23.97 18.78
N ASP A 490 -31.91 23.71 19.92
CA ASP A 490 -32.38 24.70 20.89
C ASP A 490 -31.31 25.71 21.35
N PRO A 491 -30.05 25.30 21.63
CA PRO A 491 -28.97 26.24 21.97
C PRO A 491 -28.68 27.31 20.90
N PHE A 492 -29.13 27.08 19.66
CA PHE A 492 -28.94 27.97 18.52
C PHE A 492 -30.22 28.67 18.07
N THR A 493 -31.37 28.38 18.69
CA THR A 493 -32.66 28.99 18.32
C THR A 493 -32.64 30.50 18.50
N GLY A 494 -31.96 31.02 19.53
CA GLY A 494 -31.79 32.46 19.76
C GLY A 494 -31.02 33.19 18.65
N LEU A 495 -30.20 32.49 17.86
CA LEU A 495 -29.57 33.04 16.65
C LEU A 495 -30.54 33.07 15.46
N LEU A 496 -31.51 32.17 15.44
CA LEU A 496 -32.49 32.03 14.36
C LEU A 496 -33.78 32.79 14.60
N SER A 497 -34.07 33.26 15.82
CA SER A 497 -35.30 33.97 16.16
C SER A 497 -35.50 35.28 15.39
N TRP A 498 -34.47 35.77 14.68
CA TRP A 498 -34.58 36.90 13.76
C TRP A 498 -35.25 36.54 12.43
N PHE A 499 -35.28 35.26 12.08
CA PHE A 499 -35.94 34.74 10.90
C PHE A 499 -37.22 34.05 11.38
N ASP A 500 -38.40 34.55 11.00
CA ASP A 500 -39.73 34.05 11.42
C ASP A 500 -40.01 32.62 10.90
N ILE A 501 -39.28 31.64 11.46
CA ILE A 501 -39.29 30.23 11.06
C ILE A 501 -40.24 29.48 12.00
N ARG A 502 -41.09 28.61 11.42
CA ARG A 502 -42.04 27.79 12.18
C ARG A 502 -41.32 26.96 13.27
N PRO A 503 -41.82 26.94 14.53
CA PRO A 503 -41.18 26.28 15.67
C PRO A 503 -40.69 24.85 15.40
N ALA A 504 -41.53 24.03 14.73
CA ALA A 504 -41.22 22.63 14.43
C ALA A 504 -40.05 22.40 13.44
N LEU A 505 -39.60 23.45 12.76
CA LEU A 505 -38.47 23.43 11.83
C LEU A 505 -37.22 24.10 12.41
N VAL A 506 -37.33 24.86 13.51
CA VAL A 506 -36.22 25.66 14.01
C VAL A 506 -35.07 24.77 14.48
N GLY A 507 -35.33 23.75 15.30
CA GLY A 507 -34.28 22.85 15.80
C GLY A 507 -33.55 22.10 14.68
N LYS A 508 -34.30 21.60 13.69
CA LYS A 508 -33.75 20.91 12.51
C LYS A 508 -32.87 21.84 11.66
N THR A 509 -33.38 23.03 11.39
CA THR A 509 -32.70 24.04 10.57
C THR A 509 -31.43 24.52 11.27
N ALA A 510 -31.49 24.80 12.57
CA ALA A 510 -30.33 25.12 13.39
C ALA A 510 -29.24 24.05 13.30
N LEU A 511 -29.61 22.79 13.49
CA LEU A 511 -28.66 21.67 13.43
C LEU A 511 -27.98 21.57 12.05
N VAL A 512 -28.74 21.70 10.96
CA VAL A 512 -28.19 21.62 9.60
C VAL A 512 -27.34 22.84 9.24
N ILE A 513 -27.70 24.04 9.70
CA ILE A 513 -26.87 25.24 9.53
C ILE A 513 -25.55 25.09 10.28
N ALA A 514 -25.58 24.60 11.53
CA ALA A 514 -24.37 24.32 12.30
C ALA A 514 -23.48 23.27 11.59
N ALA A 515 -24.08 22.18 11.11
CA ALA A 515 -23.39 21.17 10.32
C ALA A 515 -22.78 21.75 9.04
N PHE A 516 -23.50 22.62 8.33
CA PHE A 516 -23.01 23.28 7.13
C PHE A 516 -21.84 24.23 7.46
N ALA A 517 -21.90 24.99 8.55
CA ALA A 517 -20.81 25.85 8.99
C ALA A 517 -19.53 25.06 9.30
N ILE A 518 -19.67 23.90 9.98
CA ILE A 518 -18.57 22.98 10.22
C ILE A 518 -18.00 22.45 8.89
N ALA A 519 -18.85 22.00 7.97
CA ALA A 519 -18.41 21.50 6.66
C ALA A 519 -17.71 22.59 5.82
N LEU A 520 -18.26 23.81 5.83
CA LEU A 520 -17.75 24.98 5.10
C LEU A 520 -16.39 25.44 5.62
N SER A 521 -16.07 25.20 6.91
CA SER A 521 -14.71 25.41 7.43
C SER A 521 -13.66 24.58 6.67
N GLY A 522 -14.06 23.43 6.12
CA GLY A 522 -13.27 22.61 5.20
C GLY A 522 -12.78 23.39 3.98
N TRP A 523 -13.61 24.30 3.49
CA TRP A 523 -13.48 24.98 2.20
C TRP A 523 -12.82 26.36 2.35
N LEU A 524 -13.11 27.06 3.45
CA LEU A 524 -12.62 28.42 3.71
C LEU A 524 -11.22 28.48 4.33
N VAL A 525 -10.88 27.49 5.17
CA VAL A 525 -9.58 27.48 5.86
C VAL A 525 -8.47 27.20 4.85
N PRO A 526 -7.30 27.87 4.97
CA PRO A 526 -6.15 27.59 4.10
C PRO A 526 -5.85 26.10 4.01
N ARG A 527 -5.40 25.66 2.82
CA ARG A 527 -5.06 24.25 2.52
C ARG A 527 -3.77 23.81 3.20
N ARG A 528 -3.73 23.93 4.53
CA ARG A 528 -2.75 23.32 5.39
C ARG A 528 -3.48 22.20 6.14
N PRO A 529 -3.20 20.93 5.82
CA PRO A 529 -3.98 19.79 6.33
C PRO A 529 -4.19 19.88 7.85
N LYS A 530 -3.10 20.09 8.61
CA LYS A 530 -3.12 20.14 10.08
C LYS A 530 -4.03 21.23 10.65
N ILE A 531 -3.88 22.46 10.16
CA ILE A 531 -4.71 23.59 10.60
C ILE A 531 -6.16 23.32 10.25
N GLY A 532 -6.40 22.82 9.04
CA GLY A 532 -7.73 22.49 8.59
C GLY A 532 -8.44 21.48 9.50
N ARG A 533 -7.73 20.43 9.94
CA ARG A 533 -8.27 19.41 10.85
C ARG A 533 -8.52 19.99 12.24
N GLN A 534 -7.57 20.76 12.77
CA GLN A 534 -7.70 21.43 14.07
C GLN A 534 -8.88 22.39 14.11
N VAL A 535 -9.10 23.15 13.03
CA VAL A 535 -10.25 24.06 12.92
C VAL A 535 -11.56 23.27 12.87
N LEU A 536 -11.61 22.17 12.10
CA LEU A 536 -12.81 21.33 12.01
C LEU A 536 -13.21 20.76 13.39
N ILE A 537 -12.23 20.18 14.11
CA ILE A 537 -12.45 19.66 15.47
C ILE A 537 -12.77 20.80 16.43
N GLY A 538 -12.05 21.92 16.36
CA GLY A 538 -12.28 23.09 17.20
C GLY A 538 -13.69 23.67 17.07
N PHE A 539 -14.22 23.79 15.84
CA PHE A 539 -15.60 24.20 15.60
C PHE A 539 -16.60 23.19 16.18
N GLY A 540 -16.39 21.89 15.99
CA GLY A 540 -17.28 20.90 16.60
C GLY A 540 -17.19 20.89 18.13
N THR A 541 -16.01 21.08 18.71
CA THR A 541 -15.83 21.27 20.16
C THR A 541 -16.62 22.48 20.65
N ALA A 542 -16.56 23.61 19.94
CA ALA A 542 -17.32 24.80 20.28
C ALA A 542 -18.83 24.56 20.21
N VAL A 543 -19.32 23.87 19.18
CA VAL A 543 -20.75 23.50 19.04
C VAL A 543 -21.20 22.61 20.20
N ILE A 544 -20.41 21.58 20.56
CA ILE A 544 -20.71 20.72 21.71
C ILE A 544 -20.69 21.51 23.02
N ALA A 545 -19.70 22.38 23.21
CA ALA A 545 -19.60 23.21 24.40
C ALA A 545 -20.81 24.13 24.55
N VAL A 546 -21.29 24.75 23.47
CA VAL A 546 -22.51 25.57 23.47
C VAL A 546 -23.72 24.73 23.87
N ILE A 547 -23.88 23.53 23.30
CA ILE A 547 -24.97 22.62 23.65
C ILE A 547 -24.92 22.27 25.15
N VAL A 548 -23.75 21.89 25.67
CA VAL A 548 -23.57 21.52 27.07
C VAL A 548 -23.84 22.70 27.99
N VAL A 549 -23.22 23.87 27.74
CA VAL A 549 -23.36 25.06 28.58
C VAL A 549 -24.81 25.55 28.61
N ASN A 550 -25.48 25.60 27.46
CA ASN A 550 -26.90 25.99 27.41
C ASN A 550 -27.76 25.06 28.27
N ARG A 551 -27.53 23.74 28.20
CA ARG A 551 -28.26 22.77 29.03
C ARG A 551 -27.96 22.88 30.52
N LEU A 552 -26.75 23.29 30.90
CA LEU A 552 -26.42 23.56 32.30
C LEU A 552 -27.05 24.86 32.79
N ALA A 553 -27.13 25.89 31.93
CA ALA A 553 -27.70 27.18 32.26
C ALA A 553 -29.22 27.13 32.47
N ASP A 554 -29.92 26.20 31.81
CA ASP A 554 -31.36 25.99 31.97
C ASP A 554 -31.75 25.50 33.38
N GLY A 555 -30.78 25.23 34.28
CA GLY A 555 -31.02 24.95 35.71
C GLY A 555 -31.75 23.63 35.99
N SER A 556 -32.04 22.85 34.96
CA SER A 556 -32.81 21.60 35.00
C SER A 556 -31.97 20.36 35.29
N VAL A 557 -30.66 20.51 35.51
CA VAL A 557 -29.73 19.39 35.66
C VAL A 557 -29.23 19.29 37.10
N GLN A 558 -29.89 18.46 37.93
CA GLN A 558 -29.33 18.03 39.23
C GLN A 558 -28.27 16.93 39.07
N ALA A 559 -28.13 16.36 37.88
CA ALA A 559 -27.19 15.28 37.59
C ALA A 559 -25.73 15.78 37.49
N PRO A 560 -24.75 14.94 37.83
CA PRO A 560 -23.35 15.29 37.61
C PRO A 560 -23.06 15.55 36.13
N VAL A 561 -22.35 16.63 35.82
CA VAL A 561 -22.02 17.09 34.46
C VAL A 561 -20.88 16.30 33.81
N TRP A 562 -20.02 15.70 34.62
CA TRP A 562 -18.81 15.03 34.16
C TRP A 562 -19.05 13.87 33.15
N PRO A 563 -20.14 13.08 33.19
CA PRO A 563 -20.38 12.04 32.19
C PRO A 563 -20.60 12.64 30.80
N VAL A 564 -21.27 13.79 30.71
CA VAL A 564 -21.49 14.51 29.44
C VAL A 564 -20.16 15.06 28.92
N LEU A 565 -19.31 15.60 29.79
CA LEU A 565 -17.97 16.07 29.41
C LEU A 565 -17.11 14.93 28.87
N LEU A 566 -17.05 13.78 29.57
CA LEU A 566 -16.31 12.62 29.10
C LEU A 566 -16.86 12.06 27.79
N ALA A 567 -18.18 12.02 27.62
CA ALA A 567 -18.80 11.59 26.38
C ALA A 567 -18.53 12.57 25.22
N GLY A 568 -18.49 13.88 25.49
CA GLY A 568 -18.07 14.90 24.54
C GLY A 568 -16.62 14.71 24.09
N LEU A 569 -15.71 14.47 25.03
CA LEU A 569 -14.30 14.14 24.71
C LEU A 569 -14.19 12.85 23.89
N ALA A 570 -14.93 11.80 24.27
CA ALA A 570 -14.96 10.54 23.54
C ALA A 570 -15.55 10.71 22.12
N PHE A 571 -16.61 11.51 21.96
CA PHE A 571 -17.17 11.87 20.67
C PHE A 571 -16.13 12.55 19.76
N LEU A 572 -15.45 13.58 20.28
CA LEU A 572 -14.45 14.33 19.51
C LEU A 572 -13.30 13.42 19.09
N TYR A 573 -12.87 12.53 19.99
CA TYR A 573 -11.83 11.56 19.72
C TYR A 573 -12.24 10.54 18.63
N LEU A 574 -13.43 9.95 18.75
CA LEU A 574 -13.95 8.99 17.76
C LEU A 574 -14.22 9.64 16.40
N TRP A 575 -14.71 10.89 16.40
CA TRP A 575 -14.90 11.65 15.17
C TRP A 575 -13.55 11.99 14.51
N TRP A 576 -12.56 12.40 15.30
CA TRP A 576 -11.20 12.60 14.80
C TRP A 576 -10.63 11.33 14.19
N LEU A 577 -10.75 10.18 14.87
CA LEU A 577 -10.33 8.89 14.31
C LEU A 577 -11.10 8.55 13.01
N GLY A 578 -12.40 8.86 12.96
CA GLY A 578 -13.22 8.71 11.75
C GLY A 578 -12.74 9.59 10.59
N ILE A 579 -12.32 10.83 10.85
CA ILE A 579 -11.70 11.72 9.85
C ILE A 579 -10.40 11.11 9.31
N LEU A 580 -9.54 10.62 10.20
CA LEU A 580 -8.25 10.06 9.81
C LEU A 580 -8.42 8.78 8.97
N LEU A 581 -9.33 7.89 9.40
CA LEU A 581 -9.63 6.66 8.67
C LEU A 581 -10.27 6.96 7.30
N PHE A 582 -11.14 7.99 7.22
CA PHE A 582 -11.70 8.45 5.95
C PHE A 582 -10.59 8.92 5.00
N ASP A 583 -9.67 9.77 5.47
CA ASP A 583 -8.58 10.30 4.67
C ASP A 583 -7.69 9.16 4.15
N LEU A 584 -7.28 8.22 5.03
CA LEU A 584 -6.50 7.05 4.64
C LEU A 584 -7.25 6.17 3.62
N THR A 585 -8.53 5.93 3.85
CA THR A 585 -9.39 5.15 2.93
C THR A 585 -9.48 5.82 1.56
N PHE A 586 -9.70 7.13 1.54
CA PHE A 586 -9.78 7.89 0.30
C PHE A 586 -8.44 7.86 -0.45
N VAL A 587 -7.33 8.06 0.25
CA VAL A 587 -5.99 8.02 -0.35
C VAL A 587 -5.68 6.63 -0.89
N TRP A 588 -5.96 5.58 -0.12
CA TRP A 588 -5.79 4.21 -0.57
C TRP A 588 -6.64 3.93 -1.81
N HIS A 589 -7.94 4.23 -1.80
CA HIS A 589 -8.79 3.90 -2.94
C HIS A 589 -8.43 4.72 -4.19
N ARG A 590 -8.18 6.02 -4.03
CA ARG A 590 -7.95 6.92 -5.17
C ARG A 590 -6.54 6.83 -5.71
N TYR A 591 -5.53 6.95 -4.86
CA TYR A 591 -4.13 7.14 -5.27
C TYR A 591 -3.36 5.84 -5.35
N ILE A 592 -3.69 4.87 -4.49
CA ILE A 592 -3.03 3.57 -4.39
C ILE A 592 -3.75 2.54 -5.26
N ARG A 593 -4.94 2.04 -4.86
CA ARG A 593 -5.70 0.99 -5.57
C ARG A 593 -5.94 1.26 -7.05
N ARG A 594 -6.09 2.52 -7.43
CA ARG A 594 -6.32 2.94 -8.83
C ARG A 594 -5.04 3.43 -9.54
N SER A 595 -3.88 3.26 -8.91
CA SER A 595 -2.54 3.58 -9.42
C SER A 595 -2.34 5.02 -9.86
N VAL A 596 -3.14 5.96 -9.36
CA VAL A 596 -3.14 7.34 -9.87
C VAL A 596 -1.85 8.04 -9.51
N ALA A 597 -1.28 7.78 -8.33
CA ALA A 597 0.02 8.34 -7.97
C ALA A 597 1.12 7.86 -8.93
N VAL A 598 1.21 6.56 -9.18
CA VAL A 598 2.21 5.95 -10.07
C VAL A 598 2.02 6.43 -11.52
N GLN A 599 0.79 6.45 -12.02
CA GLN A 599 0.49 6.93 -13.38
C GLN A 599 0.79 8.41 -13.55
N THR A 600 0.54 9.23 -12.53
CA THR A 600 0.90 10.65 -12.52
C THR A 600 2.41 10.82 -12.58
N LEU A 601 3.16 10.10 -11.76
CA LEU A 601 4.63 10.11 -11.77
C LEU A 601 5.19 9.67 -13.13
N LEU A 602 4.62 8.62 -13.73
CA LEU A 602 4.99 8.14 -15.07
C LEU A 602 4.63 9.13 -16.19
N GLN A 603 3.57 9.91 -16.04
CA GLN A 603 3.26 10.98 -17.00
C GLN A 603 4.31 12.09 -16.93
N TRP A 604 4.79 12.41 -15.73
CA TRP A 604 5.85 13.39 -15.55
C TRP A 604 7.16 12.94 -16.19
N THR A 605 7.56 11.68 -16.04
CA THR A 605 8.77 11.16 -16.72
C THR A 605 8.65 11.21 -18.24
N ARG A 606 7.43 11.17 -18.79
CA ARG A 606 7.14 11.34 -20.22
C ARG A 606 6.97 12.80 -20.66
N HIS A 607 7.45 13.74 -19.87
CA HIS A 607 7.37 15.19 -20.12
C HIS A 607 5.93 15.70 -20.31
N LYS A 608 4.95 15.08 -19.62
CA LYS A 608 3.53 15.43 -19.73
C LYS A 608 2.97 15.77 -18.36
N ASP A 609 2.21 16.86 -18.31
CA ASP A 609 1.40 17.14 -17.13
C ASP A 609 0.30 16.07 -17.01
N ALA A 610 -0.01 15.69 -15.77
CA ALA A 610 -0.88 14.57 -15.54
C ALA A 610 -2.34 14.93 -15.82
N ARG A 611 -3.01 14.15 -16.68
CA ARG A 611 -4.42 14.43 -16.99
C ARG A 611 -5.31 14.06 -15.79
N PRO A 612 -6.33 14.87 -15.46
CA PRO A 612 -7.28 14.52 -14.42
C PRO A 612 -8.00 13.21 -14.79
N HIS A 613 -7.71 12.14 -14.05
CA HIS A 613 -8.41 10.87 -14.24
C HIS A 613 -9.87 11.01 -13.78
N SER A 614 -10.83 10.75 -14.69
CA SER A 614 -12.26 10.87 -14.41
C SER A 614 -12.75 9.74 -13.49
N MET A 615 -13.76 10.01 -12.65
CA MET A 615 -14.32 8.99 -11.75
C MET A 615 -14.91 7.76 -12.46
N MET A 616 -15.40 7.94 -13.68
CA MET A 616 -16.05 6.89 -14.48
C MET A 616 -15.10 6.10 -15.39
N GLY A 617 -13.87 6.59 -15.63
CA GLY A 617 -12.85 5.86 -16.40
C GLY A 617 -11.99 4.91 -15.56
N MET A 618 -12.24 4.84 -14.25
CA MET A 618 -11.40 4.13 -13.29
C MET A 618 -11.80 2.66 -13.18
N GLY A 619 -10.85 1.75 -13.39
CA GLY A 619 -11.01 0.31 -13.13
C GLY A 619 -11.42 -0.54 -14.33
N ARG A 620 -11.62 0.05 -15.52
CA ARG A 620 -11.60 -0.79 -16.72
C ARG A 620 -10.13 -1.07 -17.03
N PRO A 621 -9.65 -2.34 -16.98
CA PRO A 621 -8.43 -2.66 -17.72
C PRO A 621 -8.62 -2.08 -19.11
N LYS A 622 -7.59 -1.42 -19.67
CA LYS A 622 -7.63 -1.00 -21.08
C LYS A 622 -8.10 -2.23 -21.83
N SER A 623 -9.35 -2.21 -22.30
CA SER A 623 -9.93 -3.34 -23.02
C SER A 623 -8.94 -3.60 -24.14
N GLN A 624 -8.42 -4.83 -24.19
CA GLN A 624 -7.52 -5.27 -25.24
C GLN A 624 -8.08 -4.72 -26.57
N PRO A 625 -7.36 -3.86 -27.31
CA PRO A 625 -7.78 -3.55 -28.66
C PRO A 625 -7.89 -4.89 -29.37
N GLY A 626 -9.12 -5.24 -29.78
CA GLY A 626 -9.44 -6.56 -30.29
C GLY A 626 -8.43 -6.97 -31.34
N HIS A 627 -7.83 -8.14 -31.18
CA HIS A 627 -7.14 -8.80 -32.26
C HIS A 627 -8.13 -8.92 -33.43
N PRO A 628 -7.82 -8.38 -34.63
CA PRO A 628 -8.46 -8.90 -35.82
C PRO A 628 -8.10 -10.40 -35.87
N GLN A 629 -9.12 -11.25 -35.91
CA GLN A 629 -8.94 -12.67 -36.20
C GLN A 629 -8.41 -12.89 -37.60
#